data_AF-A0A960Y8E3-F1
#
_entry.id   AF-A0A960Y8E3-F1
#
_cell.length_a   1.000
_cell.length_b   1.000
_cell.length_c   1.000
_cell.angle_alpha   90.00
_cell.angle_beta   90.00
_cell.angle_gamma   90.00
#
_symmetry.space_group_name_H-M   'P 1'
#
loop_
_entity.id
_entity.type
_entity.pdbx_description
1 polymer ?
#
loop_
_entity_poly.entity_id
_entity_poly.type
_entity_poly.pdbx_seq_one_letter_code
_entity_poly.pdbx_strand_id
1 'polypeptide(L)'
;MRIRAANTNVEEVETDTVVVSFFEDERPLKGHTGMADWRLCGTLSKFIMEGRIDGHLGEKILFPMNHRMRCRKIVAMGLGASKDFNDQAFTGVCRNTADAVYNLGVPEFSLALPGSILEGFDPA
;
A
#
# COMPACT_ATOMS: atom_id res chain seq x y z
N MET A 1 -9.20 -16.30 -10.02
CA MET A 1 -8.21 -15.22 -9.82
C MET A 1 -7.01 -15.49 -10.72
N ARG A 2 -6.58 -14.50 -11.50
CA ARG A 2 -5.39 -14.59 -12.35
C ARG A 2 -4.29 -13.74 -11.71
N ILE A 3 -3.12 -14.31 -11.48
CA ILE A 3 -1.97 -13.61 -10.88
C ILE A 3 -0.93 -13.39 -11.97
N ARG A 4 -0.34 -12.19 -12.02
CA ARG A 4 0.82 -11.87 -12.84
C ARG A 4 1.87 -11.22 -11.94
N ALA A 5 3.12 -11.62 -12.10
CA ALA A 5 4.25 -10.90 -11.52
C ALA A 5 4.79 -9.92 -12.56
N ALA A 6 5.17 -8.73 -12.12
CA ALA A 6 5.83 -7.72 -12.95
C ALA A 6 6.96 -7.08 -12.15
N ASN A 7 8.02 -6.67 -12.83
CA ASN A 7 9.14 -5.93 -12.25
C ASN A 7 9.07 -4.47 -12.72
N THR A 8 8.01 -3.77 -12.32
CA THR A 8 7.74 -2.36 -12.66
C THR A 8 7.13 -1.69 -11.45
N ASN A 9 7.10 -0.36 -11.47
CA ASN A 9 6.42 0.45 -10.50
C ASN A 9 4.91 0.24 -10.51
N VAL A 10 4.32 0.18 -9.31
CA VAL A 10 2.87 0.00 -9.16
C VAL A 10 2.05 1.11 -9.84
N GLU A 11 2.64 2.30 -10.05
CA GLU A 11 2.00 3.40 -10.77
C GLU A 11 1.88 3.19 -12.28
N GLU A 12 2.77 2.40 -12.86
CA GLU A 12 2.80 2.10 -14.30
C GLU A 12 1.76 1.02 -14.66
N VAL A 13 1.32 0.26 -13.67
CA VAL A 13 0.37 -0.84 -13.84
C VAL A 13 -1.05 -0.28 -13.91
N GLU A 14 -1.63 -0.31 -15.10
CA GLU A 14 -3.03 0.07 -15.31
C GLU A 14 -3.97 -0.92 -14.63
N THR A 15 -4.61 -0.50 -13.54
CA THR A 15 -5.49 -1.32 -12.70
C THR A 15 -6.59 -0.48 -12.08
N ASP A 16 -7.72 -1.07 -11.65
CA ASP A 16 -8.78 -0.31 -10.98
C ASP A 16 -8.29 0.24 -9.62
N THR A 17 -7.60 -0.60 -8.85
CA THR A 17 -7.09 -0.26 -7.52
C THR A 17 -5.61 -0.60 -7.38
N VAL A 18 -4.86 0.29 -6.76
CA VAL A 18 -3.47 0.04 -6.33
C VAL A 18 -3.45 -0.19 -4.83
N VAL A 19 -2.80 -1.24 -4.37
CA VAL A 19 -2.56 -1.51 -2.94
C VAL A 19 -1.11 -1.18 -2.59
N VAL A 20 -0.94 -0.33 -1.59
CA VAL A 20 0.36 0.01 -0.99
C VAL A 20 0.34 -0.31 0.51
N SER A 21 1.51 -0.39 1.12
CA SER A 21 1.63 -0.75 2.54
C SER A 21 2.76 0.00 3.23
N PHE A 22 2.60 0.32 4.50
CA PHE A 22 3.58 1.07 5.28
C PHE A 22 3.65 0.57 6.73
N PHE A 23 4.80 0.75 7.35
CA PHE A 23 5.00 0.40 8.76
C PHE A 23 4.61 1.55 9.70
N GLU A 24 4.34 1.18 10.95
CA GLU A 24 4.06 2.11 12.04
C GLU A 24 5.20 3.11 12.25
N ASP A 25 6.43 2.60 12.22
CA ASP A 25 7.67 3.33 12.44
C ASP A 25 8.34 3.85 11.15
N GLU A 26 7.69 3.72 10.00
CA GLU A 26 8.22 4.20 8.72
C GLU A 26 8.00 5.69 8.55
N ARG A 27 9.02 6.51 8.86
CA ARG A 27 8.99 7.97 8.64
C ARG A 27 10.32 8.44 8.05
N PRO A 28 10.33 9.17 6.92
CA PRO A 28 9.22 9.41 5.99
C PRO A 28 8.78 8.13 5.27
N LEU A 29 7.60 8.16 4.64
CA LEU A 29 7.15 7.09 3.73
C LEU A 29 8.10 6.99 2.53
N LYS A 30 8.47 5.77 2.12
CA LYS A 30 9.39 5.54 0.98
C LYS A 30 8.85 4.49 0.02
N GLY A 31 9.62 4.21 -1.04
CA GLY A 31 9.30 3.27 -2.10
C GLY A 31 7.92 3.50 -2.70
N HIS A 32 7.19 2.42 -2.99
CA HIS A 32 5.87 2.51 -3.62
C HIS A 32 4.84 3.32 -2.81
N THR A 33 4.91 3.29 -1.47
CA THR A 33 3.98 4.05 -0.62
C THR A 33 4.33 5.53 -0.59
N GLY A 34 5.62 5.88 -0.53
CA GLY A 34 6.08 7.26 -0.67
C GLY A 34 5.72 7.86 -2.04
N MET A 35 5.86 7.08 -3.11
CA MET A 35 5.49 7.51 -4.46
C MET A 35 3.97 7.71 -4.60
N ALA A 36 3.18 6.76 -4.10
CA ALA A 36 1.72 6.88 -4.04
C ALA A 36 1.30 8.13 -3.23
N ASP A 37 1.96 8.41 -2.10
CA ASP A 37 1.69 9.61 -1.31
C ASP A 37 2.04 10.90 -2.07
N TRP A 38 3.13 10.90 -2.84
CA TRP A 38 3.46 12.04 -3.71
C TRP A 38 2.34 12.32 -4.73
N ARG A 39 1.75 11.28 -5.32
CA ARG A 39 0.58 11.40 -6.21
C ARG A 39 -0.68 11.88 -5.48
N LEU A 40 -0.80 11.52 -4.20
CA LEU A 40 -1.81 12.03 -3.28
C LEU A 40 -1.49 13.44 -2.73
N CYS A 41 -0.43 14.10 -3.22
CA CYS A 41 0.04 15.39 -2.71
C CYS A 41 0.31 15.40 -1.19
N GLY A 42 0.89 14.32 -0.67
CA GLY A 42 1.26 14.21 0.74
C GLY A 42 0.06 13.96 1.67
N THR A 43 -1.10 13.56 1.14
CA THR A 43 -2.31 13.36 1.97
C THR A 43 -2.12 12.23 2.98
N LEU A 44 -1.44 11.15 2.61
CA LEU A 44 -1.16 10.04 3.52
C LEU A 44 -0.19 10.49 4.61
N SER A 45 0.92 11.14 4.24
CA SER A 45 1.85 11.75 5.22
C SER A 45 1.16 12.76 6.13
N LYS A 46 0.22 13.56 5.60
CA LYS A 46 -0.55 14.51 6.39
C LYS A 46 -1.44 13.81 7.42
N PHE A 47 -2.12 12.73 7.05
CA PHE A 47 -2.94 11.97 8.00
C PHE A 47 -2.10 11.34 9.11
N ILE A 48 -0.90 10.86 8.77
CA ILE A 48 0.09 10.37 9.73
C ILE A 48 0.49 11.49 10.70
N MET A 49 0.90 12.65 10.18
CA MET A 49 1.32 13.80 11.02
C MET A 49 0.18 14.33 11.90
N GLU A 50 -1.08 14.22 11.44
CA GLU A 50 -2.27 14.56 12.22
C GLU A 50 -2.67 13.48 13.24
N GLY A 51 -1.97 12.34 13.30
CA GLY A 51 -2.27 11.21 14.20
C GLY A 51 -3.58 10.50 13.86
N ARG A 52 -4.06 10.62 12.62
CA ARG A 52 -5.34 10.01 12.17
C ARG A 52 -5.18 8.57 11.74
N ILE A 53 -3.97 8.21 11.32
CA ILE A 53 -3.54 6.89 10.88
C ILE A 53 -2.09 6.74 11.34
N ASP A 54 -1.62 5.52 11.55
CA ASP A 54 -0.24 5.32 12.01
C ASP A 54 0.48 4.17 11.30
N GLY A 55 -0.25 3.24 10.68
CA GLY A 55 0.31 2.04 10.05
C GLY A 55 0.19 0.79 10.91
N HIS A 56 -0.70 0.79 11.92
CA HIS A 56 -0.97 -0.37 12.76
C HIS A 56 -1.37 -1.60 11.94
N LEU A 57 -1.05 -2.79 12.46
CA LEU A 57 -1.35 -4.04 11.77
C LEU A 57 -2.85 -4.18 11.49
N GLY A 58 -3.22 -4.31 10.22
CA GLY A 58 -4.61 -4.45 9.78
C GLY A 58 -5.36 -3.13 9.59
N GLU A 59 -4.69 -1.99 9.81
CA GLU A 59 -5.20 -0.67 9.41
C GLU A 59 -5.38 -0.62 7.89
N LYS A 60 -6.48 -0.01 7.45
CA LYS A 60 -6.90 0.03 6.04
C LYS A 60 -7.44 1.43 5.72
N ILE A 61 -6.84 2.09 4.75
CA ILE A 61 -7.27 3.42 4.31
C ILE A 61 -7.54 3.39 2.82
N LEU A 62 -8.69 3.92 2.40
CA LEU A 62 -9.07 4.04 0.99
C LEU A 62 -8.98 5.50 0.56
N PHE A 63 -8.23 5.76 -0.51
CA PHE A 63 -8.15 7.06 -1.16
C PHE A 63 -8.75 6.98 -2.58
N PRO A 64 -9.69 7.87 -2.93
CA PRO A 64 -10.06 8.06 -4.32
C PRO A 64 -8.94 8.76 -5.09
N MET A 65 -8.69 8.35 -6.33
CA MET A 65 -7.69 8.95 -7.20
C MET A 65 -8.30 9.82 -8.29
N ASN A 66 -7.87 11.08 -8.34
CA ASN A 66 -8.31 12.06 -9.32
C ASN A 66 -7.36 12.10 -10.53
N HIS A 67 -7.29 11.00 -11.29
CA HIS A 67 -6.51 10.86 -12.54
C HIS A 67 -4.98 11.09 -12.44
N ARG A 68 -4.41 11.13 -11.23
CA ARG A 68 -2.97 11.33 -11.01
C ARG A 68 -2.12 10.05 -11.12
N MET A 69 -2.79 8.91 -11.22
CA MET A 69 -2.21 7.58 -11.43
C MET A 69 -3.08 6.80 -12.41
N ARG A 70 -2.54 5.71 -12.97
CA ARG A 70 -3.29 4.76 -13.82
C ARG A 70 -4.19 3.84 -12.99
N CYS A 71 -4.84 4.39 -11.97
CA CYS A 71 -5.81 3.71 -11.13
C CYS A 71 -6.90 4.67 -10.63
N ARG A 72 -8.01 4.10 -10.16
CA ARG A 72 -9.16 4.87 -9.63
C ARG A 72 -9.09 5.04 -8.12
N LYS A 73 -8.41 4.12 -7.42
CA LYS A 73 -8.35 4.07 -5.96
C LYS A 73 -6.98 3.58 -5.49
N ILE A 74 -6.57 4.06 -4.32
CA ILE A 74 -5.43 3.52 -3.58
C ILE A 74 -5.95 2.95 -2.26
N VAL A 75 -5.54 1.74 -1.94
CA VAL A 75 -5.72 1.14 -0.60
C VAL A 75 -4.36 1.12 0.08
N ALA A 76 -4.24 1.83 1.20
CA ALA A 76 -3.05 1.79 2.04
C ALA A 76 -3.28 0.84 3.22
N MET A 77 -2.38 -0.12 3.39
CA MET A 77 -2.43 -1.17 4.41
C MET A 77 -1.35 -0.94 5.47
N GLY A 78 -1.74 -0.96 6.75
CA GLY A 78 -0.80 -0.91 7.87
C GLY A 78 -0.17 -2.28 8.15
N LEU A 79 1.16 -2.29 8.27
CA LEU A 79 1.96 -3.50 8.51
C LEU A 79 2.30 -3.74 9.99
N GLY A 80 1.98 -2.78 10.88
CA GLY A 80 2.43 -2.75 12.26
C GLY A 80 3.88 -2.28 12.39
N ALA A 81 4.49 -2.53 13.55
CA ALA A 81 5.89 -2.20 13.77
C ALA A 81 6.81 -3.08 12.90
N SER A 82 7.79 -2.47 12.24
CA SER A 82 8.72 -3.14 11.31
C SER A 82 9.47 -4.30 11.96
N LYS A 83 9.88 -4.14 13.23
CA LYS A 83 10.58 -5.16 14.03
C LYS A 83 9.77 -6.45 14.26
N ASP A 84 8.43 -6.35 14.20
CA ASP A 84 7.51 -7.45 14.46
C ASP A 84 7.05 -8.11 13.14
N PHE A 85 7.53 -7.62 11.99
CA PHE A 85 7.20 -8.15 10.68
C PHE A 85 7.92 -9.48 10.43
N ASN A 86 7.14 -10.53 10.23
CA ASN A 86 7.59 -11.91 10.01
C ASN A 86 6.62 -12.64 9.08
N ASP A 87 6.86 -13.92 8.78
CA ASP A 87 6.01 -14.71 7.87
C ASP A 87 4.54 -14.77 8.27
N GLN A 88 4.24 -14.80 9.57
CA GLN A 88 2.87 -14.78 10.07
C GLN A 88 2.21 -13.42 9.84
N ALA A 89 2.93 -12.32 10.12
CA ALA A 89 2.46 -10.97 9.85
C ALA A 89 2.26 -10.75 8.34
N PHE A 90 3.21 -11.18 7.51
CA PHE A 90 3.13 -11.12 6.05
C PHE A 90 1.90 -11.85 5.51
N THR A 91 1.67 -13.09 5.96
CA THR A 91 0.51 -13.89 5.56
C THR A 91 -0.80 -13.24 6.02
N GLY A 92 -0.82 -12.71 7.24
CA GLY A 92 -1.97 -11.98 7.79
C GLY A 92 -2.31 -10.73 6.97
N VAL A 93 -1.31 -9.94 6.59
CA VAL A 93 -1.48 -8.76 5.72
C VAL A 93 -1.99 -9.18 4.35
N CYS A 94 -1.42 -10.22 3.73
CA CYS A 94 -1.88 -10.71 2.43
C CYS A 94 -3.36 -11.12 2.48
N ARG A 95 -3.79 -11.81 3.54
CA ARG A 95 -5.20 -12.16 3.77
C ARG A 95 -6.06 -10.91 3.93
N ASN A 96 -5.64 -9.97 4.79
CA ASN A 96 -6.38 -8.72 5.02
C ASN A 96 -6.51 -7.87 3.75
N THR A 97 -5.48 -7.84 2.91
CA THR A 97 -5.49 -7.19 1.60
C THR A 97 -6.49 -7.87 0.68
N ALA A 98 -6.45 -9.20 0.56
CA ALA A 98 -7.40 -9.95 -0.26
C ALA A 98 -8.86 -9.73 0.19
N ASP A 99 -9.11 -9.74 1.49
CA ASP A 99 -10.43 -9.47 2.05
C ASP A 99 -10.87 -8.01 1.78
N ALA A 100 -9.96 -7.04 1.89
CA ALA A 100 -10.26 -5.63 1.63
C ALA A 100 -10.66 -5.41 0.17
N VAL A 101 -9.88 -5.91 -0.79
CA VAL A 101 -10.18 -5.73 -2.23
C VAL A 101 -11.42 -6.52 -2.66
N TYR A 102 -11.64 -7.70 -2.09
CA TYR A 102 -12.85 -8.49 -2.34
C TYR A 102 -14.11 -7.75 -1.87
N ASN A 103 -14.11 -7.24 -0.63
CA ASN A 103 -15.25 -6.52 -0.06
C ASN A 103 -15.49 -5.16 -0.73
N LEU A 104 -14.46 -4.53 -1.29
CA LEU A 104 -14.59 -3.32 -2.09
C LEU A 104 -15.18 -3.56 -3.49
N GLY A 105 -15.37 -4.83 -3.89
CA GLY A 105 -15.87 -5.20 -5.21
C GLY A 105 -14.90 -4.82 -6.34
N VAL A 106 -13.60 -4.82 -6.05
CA VAL A 106 -12.56 -4.44 -7.02
C VAL A 106 -12.37 -5.55 -8.04
N PRO A 107 -12.52 -5.29 -9.35
CA PRO A 107 -12.38 -6.32 -10.38
C PRO A 107 -10.93 -6.72 -10.62
N GLU A 108 -9.99 -5.77 -10.48
CA GLU A 108 -8.57 -5.96 -10.72
C GLU A 108 -7.75 -4.99 -9.86
N PHE A 109 -6.67 -5.47 -9.26
CA PHE A 109 -5.78 -4.65 -8.46
C PHE A 109 -4.32 -5.03 -8.68
N SER A 110 -3.44 -4.07 -8.47
CA SER A 110 -2.00 -4.26 -8.36
C SER A 110 -1.56 -4.02 -6.92
N LEU A 111 -0.48 -4.67 -6.50
CA LEU A 111 0.09 -4.49 -5.16
C LEU A 111 1.61 -4.53 -5.21
N ALA A 112 2.24 -3.68 -4.42
CA ALA A 112 3.63 -3.90 -4.01
C ALA A 112 3.66 -5.01 -2.95
N LEU A 113 4.68 -5.88 -2.99
CA LEU A 113 4.81 -6.93 -1.99
C LEU A 113 4.88 -6.30 -0.59
N PRO A 114 4.01 -6.71 0.36
CA PRO A 114 4.04 -6.16 1.71
C PRO A 114 5.42 -6.31 2.34
N GLY A 115 5.96 -5.21 2.85
CA GLY A 115 7.29 -5.18 3.48
C GLY A 115 8.47 -5.16 2.50
N SER A 116 8.26 -5.01 1.18
CA SER A 116 9.35 -4.96 0.18
C SER A 116 10.40 -3.88 0.46
N ILE A 117 10.05 -2.84 1.21
CA ILE A 117 10.98 -1.79 1.65
C ILE A 117 12.06 -2.31 2.61
N LEU A 118 11.79 -3.37 3.39
CA LEU A 118 12.79 -3.98 4.28
C LEU A 118 13.91 -4.67 3.49
N GLU A 119 13.61 -5.11 2.27
CA GLU A 119 14.56 -5.73 1.34
C GLU A 119 15.44 -4.69 0.61
N GLY A 120 15.28 -3.39 0.91
CA GLY A 120 16.04 -2.32 0.26
C GLY A 120 15.61 -2.03 -1.19
N PHE A 121 14.44 -2.52 -1.61
CA PHE A 121 13.84 -2.12 -2.89
C PHE A 121 13.26 -0.71 -2.78
N ASP A 122 14.08 0.28 -3.12
CA ASP A 122 13.62 1.64 -3.42
C ASP A 122 13.50 1.78 -4.94
N PRO A 123 12.29 1.70 -5.52
CA PRO A 123 12.09 2.06 -6.91
C PRO A 123 12.19 3.59 -7.03
N ALA A 124 13.43 4.08 -7.07
CA ALA A 124 13.74 5.45 -7.47
C ALA A 124 13.34 5.70 -8.93
#